data_AF-A0A7W0JY33-F1
#
_entry.id   AF-A0A7W0JY33-F1
#
_cell.length_a   1.000
_cell.length_b   1.000
_cell.length_c   1.000
_cell.angle_alpha   90.00
_cell.angle_beta   90.00
_cell.angle_gamma   90.00
#
_symmetry.space_group_name_H-M   'P 1'
#
loop_
_entity.id
_entity.type
_entity.pdbx_description
1 polymer ?
#
loop_
_entity_poly.entity_id
_entity_poly.type
_entity_poly.pdbx_seq_one_letter_code
_entity_poly.pdbx_strand_id
1 'polypeptide(L)'
;MRPYSEQVLRALENRYGPLPEGVPSVAYIFEPGIEGRCLYISPSVEDVLGYPRRQWLEERGLWDRLLHPDDEERVVSNEAECARSGEKLVQEYRLCAADGRDVWIRDEMTVVFDRQTGVDPLFYGVFLDVSDRKRMETKLERLAL
;
A
#
# COMPACT_ATOMS: atom_id res chain seq x y z
N MET A 1 0.62 4.23 22.44
CA MET A 1 0.93 4.39 21.00
C MET A 1 0.55 5.83 20.64
N ARG A 2 1.51 6.71 20.33
CA ARG A 2 1.16 8.07 19.89
C ARG A 2 0.45 7.93 18.55
N PRO A 3 -0.76 8.49 18.35
CA PRO A 3 -1.30 8.59 17.00
C PRO A 3 -0.28 9.37 16.17
N TYR A 4 0.06 8.85 14.99
CA TYR A 4 0.88 9.59 14.03
C TYR A 4 0.24 10.96 13.83
N SER A 5 1.03 12.01 14.03
CA SER A 5 0.53 13.38 14.13
C SER A 5 -0.03 13.86 12.79
N GLU A 6 -0.84 14.92 12.80
CA GLU A 6 -1.30 15.63 11.60
C GLU A 6 -0.15 15.97 10.62
N GLN A 7 1.08 16.08 11.13
CA GLN A 7 2.30 16.26 10.34
C GLN A 7 2.62 15.08 9.42
N VAL A 8 2.29 13.86 9.83
CA VAL A 8 2.52 12.64 9.06
C VAL A 8 1.55 12.56 7.89
N LEU A 9 0.28 12.86 8.15
CA LEU A 9 -0.74 13.02 7.12
C LEU A 9 -0.35 14.13 6.13
N ARG A 10 0.06 15.31 6.64
CA ARG A 10 0.60 16.39 5.81
C ARG A 10 1.85 15.99 5.02
N ALA A 11 2.72 15.15 5.58
CA ALA A 11 3.92 14.70 4.88
C ALA A 11 3.57 13.74 3.73
N LEU A 12 2.57 12.89 3.92
CA LEU A 12 2.03 12.04 2.86
C LEU A 12 1.33 12.88 1.78
N GLU A 13 0.48 13.83 2.16
CA GLU A 13 -0.18 14.78 1.24
C GLU A 13 0.82 15.62 0.45
N ASN A 14 1.86 16.15 1.11
CA ASN A 14 2.90 16.93 0.44
C ASN A 14 3.74 16.08 -0.52
N ARG A 15 3.91 14.79 -0.24
CA ARG A 15 4.78 13.91 -1.03
C ARG A 15 4.08 13.24 -2.21
N TYR A 16 2.82 12.86 -2.05
CA TYR A 16 2.04 12.21 -3.10
C TYR A 16 1.04 13.14 -3.79
N GLY A 17 0.96 14.39 -3.34
CA GLY A 17 -0.03 15.35 -3.81
C GLY A 17 -1.43 15.01 -3.29
N PRO A 18 -2.46 15.73 -3.76
CA PRO A 18 -3.83 15.36 -3.49
C PRO A 18 -4.09 13.95 -4.06
N LEU A 19 -4.72 13.11 -3.25
CA LEU A 19 -5.16 11.79 -3.69
C LEU A 19 -6.07 11.96 -4.91
N PRO A 20 -5.96 11.09 -5.94
CA PRO A 20 -6.73 11.25 -7.17
C PRO A 20 -8.23 11.31 -6.87
N GLU A 21 -8.89 12.35 -7.35
CA GLU A 21 -10.32 12.53 -7.11
C GLU A 21 -11.11 11.38 -7.74
N GLY A 22 -12.01 10.78 -6.97
CA GLY A 22 -12.85 9.66 -7.43
C GLY A 22 -12.17 8.28 -7.42
N VAL A 23 -10.89 8.18 -7.01
CA VAL A 23 -10.22 6.88 -6.83
C VAL A 23 -10.12 6.57 -5.33
N PRO A 24 -10.69 5.46 -4.84
CA PRO A 24 -10.52 5.06 -3.44
C PRO A 24 -9.04 4.89 -3.11
N SER A 25 -8.60 5.55 -2.04
CA SER A 25 -7.19 5.62 -1.68
C SER A 25 -6.95 5.37 -0.19
N VAL A 26 -5.86 4.67 0.12
CA VAL A 26 -5.45 4.33 1.49
C VAL A 26 -4.03 4.81 1.71
N ALA A 27 -3.82 5.69 2.68
CA ALA A 27 -2.48 6.16 3.05
C ALA A 27 -1.91 5.27 4.15
N TYR A 28 -0.63 4.92 4.09
CA TYR A 28 -0.02 4.00 5.06
C TYR A 28 1.42 4.35 5.43
N ILE A 29 1.87 3.75 6.54
CA ILE A 29 3.27 3.65 6.95
C ILE A 29 3.55 2.22 7.42
N PHE A 30 4.54 1.58 6.81
CA PHE A 30 5.00 0.24 7.16
C PHE A 30 6.48 0.25 7.52
N GLU A 31 6.85 -0.67 8.41
CA GLU A 31 8.24 -1.13 8.49
C GLU A 31 8.57 -1.98 7.25
N PRO A 32 9.72 -1.77 6.59
CA PRO A 32 10.16 -2.60 5.47
C PRO A 32 10.43 -4.05 5.88
N GLY A 33 10.29 -4.95 4.90
CA GLY A 33 10.61 -6.37 5.05
C GLY A 33 9.40 -7.22 5.40
N ILE A 34 9.62 -8.54 5.35
CA ILE A 34 8.59 -9.56 5.63
C ILE A 34 8.09 -9.40 7.06
N GLU A 35 6.78 -9.49 7.25
CA GLU A 35 6.12 -9.30 8.54
C GLU A 35 6.31 -7.89 9.14
N GLY A 36 6.56 -6.90 8.29
CA GLY A 36 6.63 -5.49 8.65
C GLY A 36 5.40 -5.03 9.44
N ARG A 37 5.61 -4.21 10.48
CA ARG A 37 4.49 -3.62 11.23
C ARG A 37 3.81 -2.54 10.42
N CYS A 38 2.48 -2.56 10.40
CA CYS A 38 1.71 -1.37 10.05
C CYS A 38 1.79 -0.37 11.21
N LEU A 39 2.43 0.77 10.98
CA LEU A 39 2.51 1.83 11.97
C LEU A 39 1.33 2.81 11.82
N TYR A 40 0.88 2.99 10.60
CA TYR A 40 -0.27 3.79 10.27
C TYR A 40 -0.95 3.26 9.02
N ILE A 41 -2.29 3.29 9.02
CA ILE A 41 -3.10 3.13 7.82
C ILE A 41 -4.36 3.97 7.96
N SER A 42 -4.84 4.57 6.87
CA SER A 42 -6.05 5.39 6.90
C SER A 42 -7.32 4.53 7.10
N PRO A 43 -8.40 5.08 7.69
CA PRO A 43 -9.66 4.37 7.89
C PRO A 43 -10.28 3.80 6.61
N SER A 44 -10.05 4.44 5.46
CA SER A 44 -10.52 3.99 4.14
C SER A 44 -10.07 2.58 3.76
N VAL A 45 -9.08 1.99 4.44
CA VAL A 45 -8.69 0.60 4.20
C VAL A 45 -9.82 -0.39 4.46
N GLU A 46 -10.72 -0.07 5.40
CA GLU A 46 -11.86 -0.92 5.73
C GLU A 46 -12.83 -0.99 4.54
N ASP A 47 -13.06 0.12 3.85
CA ASP A 47 -13.92 0.16 2.67
C ASP A 47 -13.29 -0.54 1.46
N VAL A 48 -11.97 -0.43 1.29
CA VAL A 48 -11.24 -1.01 0.14
C VAL A 48 -11.05 -2.52 0.30
N LEU A 49 -10.57 -2.98 1.47
CA LEU A 49 -10.14 -4.37 1.68
C LEU A 49 -11.04 -5.15 2.66
N GLY A 50 -11.96 -4.51 3.36
CA GLY A 50 -12.92 -5.17 4.27
C GLY A 50 -12.33 -5.63 5.61
N TYR A 51 -11.03 -5.46 5.83
CA TYR A 51 -10.38 -5.79 7.10
C TYR A 51 -10.45 -4.60 8.07
N PRO A 52 -10.83 -4.81 9.34
CA PRO A 52 -10.84 -3.75 10.34
C PRO A 52 -9.47 -3.08 10.44
N ARG A 53 -9.42 -1.76 10.47
CA ARG A 53 -8.18 -0.97 10.58
C ARG A 53 -7.33 -1.40 11.78
N ARG A 54 -7.99 -1.75 12.89
CA ARG A 54 -7.31 -2.26 14.08
C ARG A 54 -6.47 -3.50 13.77
N GLN A 55 -6.96 -4.40 12.91
CA GLN A 55 -6.25 -5.61 12.54
C GLN A 55 -4.93 -5.30 11.83
N TRP A 56 -4.93 -4.33 10.91
CA TRP A 56 -3.71 -3.86 10.25
C TRP A 56 -2.67 -3.37 11.26
N LEU A 57 -3.09 -2.62 12.28
CA LEU A 57 -2.20 -2.01 13.27
C LEU A 57 -1.71 -3.00 14.34
N GLU A 58 -2.44 -4.09 14.59
CA GLU A 58 -2.15 -5.07 15.64
C GLU A 58 -1.45 -6.32 15.10
N GLU A 59 -1.80 -6.77 13.90
CA GLU A 59 -1.27 -7.99 13.30
C GLU A 59 -0.09 -7.69 12.37
N ARG A 60 1.06 -8.28 12.70
CA ARG A 60 2.23 -8.23 11.82
C ARG A 60 2.00 -9.05 10.56
N GLY A 61 2.62 -8.61 9.47
CA GLY A 61 2.57 -9.29 8.17
C GLY A 61 1.16 -9.52 7.64
N LEU A 62 0.20 -8.67 8.02
CA LEU A 62 -1.13 -8.75 7.42
C LEU A 62 -1.02 -8.47 5.92
N TRP A 63 -0.30 -7.44 5.50
CA TRP A 63 -0.09 -7.14 4.09
C TRP A 63 0.49 -8.33 3.32
N ASP A 64 1.54 -8.98 3.84
CA ASP A 64 2.16 -10.16 3.21
C ASP A 64 1.14 -11.29 3.02
N ARG A 65 0.30 -11.55 4.03
CA ARG A 65 -0.74 -12.60 3.98
C ARG A 65 -1.88 -12.29 3.03
N LEU A 66 -2.14 -11.01 2.75
CA LEU A 66 -3.18 -10.59 1.82
C LEU A 66 -2.67 -10.51 0.38
N LEU A 67 -1.36 -10.55 0.16
CA LEU A 67 -0.77 -10.48 -1.17
C LEU A 67 -1.18 -11.71 -1.99
N HIS A 68 -1.66 -11.46 -3.22
CA HIS A 68 -2.07 -12.54 -4.10
C HIS A 68 -0.85 -13.41 -4.47
N PRO A 69 -0.93 -14.76 -4.42
CA PRO A 69 0.21 -15.65 -4.64
C PRO A 69 0.96 -15.42 -5.97
N ASP A 70 0.24 -15.16 -7.06
CA ASP A 70 0.83 -14.87 -8.37
C ASP A 70 1.65 -13.57 -8.41
N ASP A 71 1.43 -12.65 -7.48
CA ASP A 71 2.10 -11.35 -7.42
C ASP A 71 3.23 -11.32 -6.38
N GLU A 72 3.26 -12.27 -5.43
CA GLU A 72 4.10 -12.26 -4.22
C GLU A 72 5.59 -12.05 -4.53
N GLU A 73 6.20 -12.95 -5.32
CA GLU A 73 7.63 -12.92 -5.59
C GLU A 73 8.08 -11.59 -6.22
N ARG A 74 7.32 -11.11 -7.21
CA ARG A 74 7.62 -9.86 -7.94
C ARG A 74 7.51 -8.65 -7.02
N VAL A 75 6.44 -8.57 -6.24
CA VAL A 75 6.14 -7.41 -5.40
C VAL A 75 7.15 -7.29 -4.25
N VAL A 76 7.43 -8.40 -3.56
CA VAL A 76 8.42 -8.44 -2.47
C VAL A 76 9.82 -8.08 -2.97
N SER A 77 10.20 -8.57 -4.16
CA SER A 77 11.48 -8.22 -4.79
C SER A 77 11.61 -6.72 -5.07
N ASN A 78 10.56 -6.11 -5.64
CA ASN A 78 10.52 -4.68 -5.92
C ASN A 78 10.60 -3.82 -4.64
N GLU A 79 9.89 -4.21 -3.58
CA GLU A 79 9.95 -3.52 -2.29
C GLU A 79 11.33 -3.61 -1.66
N ALA A 80 11.96 -4.78 -1.73
CA ALA A 80 13.33 -4.97 -1.24
C ALA A 80 14.32 -4.09 -2.02
N GLU A 81 14.11 -3.90 -3.33
CA GLU A 81 14.92 -2.97 -4.14
C GLU A 81 14.67 -1.51 -3.74
N CYS A 82 13.41 -1.10 -3.57
CA CYS A 82 13.05 0.24 -3.09
C CYS A 82 13.70 0.55 -1.73
N ALA A 83 13.64 -0.39 -0.78
CA ALA A 83 14.28 -0.25 0.52
C ALA A 83 15.80 -0.07 0.43
N ARG A 84 16.45 -0.69 -0.57
CA ARG A 84 17.89 -0.56 -0.79
C ARG A 84 18.27 0.72 -1.52
N SER A 85 17.54 1.08 -2.58
CA SER A 85 17.90 2.20 -3.47
C SER A 85 17.45 3.55 -2.92
N GLY A 86 16.37 3.58 -2.13
CA GLY A 86 15.74 4.84 -1.73
C GLY A 86 14.82 5.44 -2.78
N GLU A 87 14.71 4.84 -3.96
CA GLU A 87 13.94 5.37 -5.07
C GLU A 87 12.43 5.17 -4.86
N LYS A 88 11.63 6.03 -5.51
CA LYS A 88 10.17 5.88 -5.51
C LYS A 88 9.80 4.59 -6.26
N LEU A 89 8.94 3.77 -5.65
CA LEU A 89 8.37 2.58 -6.26
C LEU A 89 6.91 2.85 -6.63
N VAL A 90 6.55 2.50 -7.86
CA VAL A 90 5.16 2.47 -8.34
C VAL A 90 4.92 1.10 -8.94
N GLN A 91 3.95 0.35 -8.41
CA GLN A 91 3.63 -0.98 -8.91
C GLN A 91 2.14 -1.29 -8.78
N GLU A 92 1.66 -2.23 -9.58
CA GLU A 92 0.29 -2.75 -9.50
C GLU A 92 0.32 -4.23 -9.12
N TYR A 93 -0.54 -4.63 -8.18
CA TYR A 93 -0.67 -6.00 -7.70
C TYR A 93 -2.04 -6.23 -7.07
N ARG A 94 -2.38 -7.49 -6.77
CA ARG A 94 -3.63 -7.84 -6.12
C ARG A 94 -3.44 -8.08 -4.63
N LEU A 95 -4.38 -7.57 -3.84
CA LEU A 95 -4.61 -8.00 -2.46
C LEU A 95 -5.94 -8.75 -2.39
N CYS A 96 -5.98 -9.83 -1.61
CA CYS A 96 -7.18 -10.57 -1.27
C CYS A 96 -7.95 -9.81 -0.20
N ALA A 97 -9.14 -9.32 -0.52
CA ALA A 97 -10.04 -8.68 0.44
C ALA A 97 -10.71 -9.71 1.38
N ALA A 98 -11.26 -9.23 2.49
CA ALA A 98 -11.89 -10.08 3.51
C ALA A 98 -13.11 -10.89 3.00
N ASP A 99 -13.75 -10.41 1.93
CA ASP A 99 -14.85 -11.08 1.26
C ASP A 99 -14.41 -12.02 0.11
N GLY A 100 -13.09 -12.21 -0.07
CA GLY A 100 -12.51 -13.08 -1.08
C GLY A 100 -12.33 -12.45 -2.46
N ARG A 101 -12.63 -11.16 -2.65
CA ARG A 101 -12.33 -10.46 -3.91
C ARG A 101 -10.84 -10.20 -4.05
N ASP A 102 -10.35 -10.31 -5.28
CA ASP A 102 -9.07 -9.71 -5.67
C ASP A 102 -9.27 -8.21 -5.90
N VAL A 103 -8.61 -7.39 -5.09
CA VAL A 103 -8.58 -5.93 -5.25
C VAL A 103 -7.27 -5.55 -5.93
N TRP A 104 -7.37 -4.94 -7.10
CA TRP A 104 -6.20 -4.41 -7.79
C TRP A 104 -5.77 -3.11 -7.13
N ILE A 105 -4.58 -3.15 -6.55
CA ILE A 105 -3.92 -2.02 -5.91
C ILE A 105 -2.86 -1.48 -6.85
N ARG A 106 -2.91 -0.16 -7.10
CA ARG A 106 -1.73 0.59 -7.51
C ARG A 106 -1.10 1.19 -6.26
N ASP A 107 0.12 0.77 -5.99
CA ASP A 107 0.89 1.17 -4.82
C ASP A 107 1.96 2.17 -5.24
N GLU A 108 1.95 3.35 -4.61
CA GLU A 108 2.99 4.35 -4.79
C GLU A 108 3.69 4.61 -3.46
N MET A 109 4.95 4.20 -3.35
CA MET A 109 5.69 4.21 -2.10
C MET A 109 7.11 4.76 -2.23
N THR A 110 7.67 5.16 -1.10
CA THR A 110 9.08 5.50 -0.97
C THR A 110 9.54 5.12 0.43
N VAL A 111 10.83 4.82 0.56
CA VAL A 111 11.46 4.62 1.86
C VAL A 111 12.02 5.95 2.37
N VAL A 112 11.73 6.27 3.63
CA VAL A 112 12.34 7.40 4.32
C VAL A 112 13.33 6.88 5.33
N PHE A 113 14.56 7.42 5.27
CA PHE A 113 15.61 7.16 6.23
C PHE A 113 15.70 8.37 7.17
N ASP A 114 15.46 8.18 8.47
CA ASP A 114 15.85 9.19 9.44
C ASP A 114 17.28 8.91 9.93
N ARG A 115 18.24 9.40 9.12
CA ARG A 115 19.67 9.24 9.40
C ARG A 115 20.16 10.05 10.59
N GLN A 116 19.37 10.98 11.13
CA GLN A 116 19.79 11.84 12.26
C GLN A 116 19.39 11.25 13.61
N THR A 117 18.27 10.53 13.67
CA THR A 117 17.78 9.90 14.92
C THR A 117 18.14 8.42 15.02
N GLY A 118 18.59 7.80 13.92
CA GLY A 118 18.89 6.36 13.86
C GLY A 118 17.63 5.50 13.82
N VAL A 119 16.49 6.06 13.42
CA VAL A 119 15.24 5.31 13.25
C VAL A 119 15.35 4.43 12.01
N ASP A 120 14.85 3.20 12.15
CA ASP A 120 14.77 2.21 11.07
C ASP A 120 14.05 2.79 9.85
N PRO A 121 14.44 2.39 8.62
CA PRO A 121 13.77 2.85 7.40
C PRO A 121 12.27 2.56 7.49
N LEU A 122 11.45 3.48 6.99
CA LEU A 122 9.99 3.32 6.95
C LEU A 122 9.49 3.50 5.53
N PHE A 123 8.60 2.61 5.09
CA PHE A 123 7.81 2.80 3.90
C PHE A 123 6.68 3.77 4.19
N TYR A 124 6.54 4.75 3.30
CA TYR A 124 5.41 5.65 3.25
C TYR A 124 4.82 5.49 1.86
N GLY A 125 3.50 5.39 1.78
CA GLY A 125 2.87 5.25 0.49
C GLY A 125 1.36 5.37 0.53
N VAL A 126 0.80 5.18 -0.65
CA VAL A 126 -0.65 5.16 -0.89
C VAL A 126 -1.01 3.94 -1.72
N PHE A 127 -2.03 3.20 -1.28
CA PHE A 127 -2.74 2.24 -2.10
C PHE A 127 -3.87 2.96 -2.82
N LEU A 128 -4.01 2.73 -4.12
CA LEU A 128 -5.11 3.20 -4.95
C LEU A 128 -5.87 1.98 -5.46
N ASP A 129 -7.18 1.89 -5.20
CA ASP A 129 -8.01 0.83 -5.78
C ASP A 129 -8.24 1.13 -7.26
N VAL A 130 -7.60 0.35 -8.11
CA VAL A 130 -7.69 0.46 -9.58
C VAL A 130 -8.49 -0.68 -10.19
N SER A 131 -9.29 -1.39 -9.38
CA SER A 131 -10.08 -2.54 -9.81
C SER A 131 -11.08 -2.20 -10.91
N ASP A 132 -11.73 -1.03 -10.85
CA ASP A 132 -12.64 -0.58 -11.92
C ASP A 132 -11.92 -0.43 -13.25
N ARG A 133 -10.75 0.23 -13.25
CA ARG A 133 -9.94 0.40 -14.46
C ARG A 133 -9.51 -0.96 -15.02
N LYS A 134 -9.04 -1.88 -14.18
CA LYS A 134 -8.64 -3.24 -14.60
C LYS A 134 -9.80 -4.02 -15.19
N ARG A 135 -11.00 -3.94 -14.61
CA ARG A 135 -12.22 -4.56 -15.16
C ARG A 135 -12.56 -4.01 -16.56
N MET A 136 -12.38 -2.71 -16.77
CA MET A 136 -12.61 -2.09 -18.09
C MET A 136 -11.56 -2.53 -19.12
N GLU A 137 -10.27 -2.56 -18.74
CA GLU A 137 -9.17 -3.04 -19.60
C GLU A 137 -9.43 -4.48 -20.08
N THR A 138 -9.75 -5.41 -19.16
CA THR A 138 -10.07 -6.80 -19.51
C THR A 138 -11.31 -6.93 -20.40
N LYS A 139 -12.32 -6.06 -20.22
CA LYS A 139 -13.51 -6.08 -21.07
C LYS A 139 -13.19 -5.65 -22.49
N LEU A 140 -12.33 -4.64 -22.67
CA LEU A 140 -11.90 -4.17 -23.98
C LEU A 140 -11.06 -5.22 -24.71
N GLU A 141 -10.14 -5.88 -24.00
CA GLU A 141 -9.33 -6.98 -24.57
C GLU A 141 -10.20 -8.13 -25.07
N ARG A 142 -11.23 -8.51 -24.32
CA ARG A 142 -12.19 -9.55 -24.73
C ARG A 142 -13.08 -9.17 -25.90
N LEU A 143 -13.32 -7.87 -26.13
CA LEU A 143 -14.08 -7.36 -27.28
C LEU A 143 -13.21 -7.18 -28.53
N ALA A 144 -11.88 -7.15 -28.36
CA ALA A 144 -10.92 -7.04 -29.44
C ALA A 144 -10.46 -8.41 -30.01
N LEU A 145 -10.97 -9.51 -29.45
CA LEU A 145 -10.81 -10.90 -29.88
C LEU A 145 -12.06 -11.40 -30.61
#